data_AF-A0A8R1W0W2-F1
#
_entry.id   AF-A0A8R1W0W2-F1
#
_cell.length_a   1.000
_cell.length_b   1.000
_cell.length_c   1.000
_cell.angle_alpha   90.00
_cell.angle_beta   90.00
_cell.angle_gamma   90.00
#
_symmetry.space_group_name_H-M   'P 1'
#
loop_
_entity.id
_entity.type
_entity.pdbx_description
1 polymer ?
#
loop_
_entity_poly.entity_id
_entity_poly.type
_entity_poly.pdbx_seq_one_letter_code
_entity_poly.pdbx_strand_id
1 'polypeptide(L)'
;MVLLVRGVVQDEPPPDTRTLYLNHPVLRDSASQLLTISTKVVGPIGLLYVCQREMAVTVPHDKNVSIIGSDDVTTCIILVLRHTGSGAVGFAHLDGSCTEECVVNMVHRIQELSMGFPDGRLEMSLIGGFTHVLRYGEQVFYSLMVAVHKHQTEIELVLACVGELNTIMRNNVHWPLLYGAGVMVKSGEVFPANFPDKGPEQPLRLARLFTGLQPVLDVYDCSLGLLRIGPFNYEPMRSVDLWLQQSDEFILQALSTTPDVEPPHTVMAVRIKLHVNNCILYPPYSEVQSSIVDVY
;
A
#
# COMPACT_ATOMS: atom_id res chain seq x y z
N MET A 1 -21.24 -4.14 -10.74
CA MET A 1 -20.38 -5.27 -11.16
C MET A 1 -19.47 -4.72 -12.22
N VAL A 2 -18.23 -4.37 -11.85
CA VAL A 2 -17.39 -3.63 -12.80
C VAL A 2 -15.88 -3.92 -12.69
N LEU A 3 -15.54 -5.07 -12.09
CA LEU A 3 -14.18 -5.63 -12.21
C LEU A 3 -14.05 -6.30 -13.59
N LEU A 4 -13.03 -5.90 -14.34
CA LEU A 4 -12.66 -6.54 -15.59
C LEU A 4 -11.32 -7.27 -15.42
N VAL A 5 -11.16 -8.39 -16.11
CA VAL A 5 -9.86 -9.03 -16.30
C VAL A 5 -9.71 -9.25 -17.80
N ARG A 6 -8.74 -8.56 -18.42
CA ARG A 6 -8.54 -8.55 -19.90
C ARG A 6 -9.81 -8.20 -20.68
N GLY A 7 -10.52 -7.15 -20.24
CA GLY A 7 -11.79 -6.73 -20.83
C GLY A 7 -12.98 -7.68 -20.58
N VAL A 8 -12.82 -8.77 -19.84
CA VAL A 8 -13.92 -9.66 -19.45
C VAL A 8 -14.48 -9.22 -18.11
N VAL A 9 -15.74 -8.82 -18.09
CA VAL A 9 -16.47 -8.49 -16.85
C VAL A 9 -16.59 -9.74 -15.98
N GLN A 10 -16.29 -9.60 -14.70
CA GLN A 10 -16.43 -10.68 -13.74
C GLN A 10 -17.82 -10.66 -13.10
N ASP A 11 -18.52 -11.79 -13.12
CA ASP A 11 -19.84 -11.95 -12.48
C ASP A 11 -19.76 -11.98 -10.95
N GLU A 12 -18.66 -12.46 -10.40
CA GLU A 12 -18.44 -12.44 -8.94
C GLU A 12 -17.01 -11.99 -8.65
N PRO A 13 -16.75 -11.34 -7.50
CA PRO A 13 -15.38 -11.09 -7.08
C PRO A 13 -14.66 -12.44 -6.87
N PRO A 14 -13.43 -12.61 -7.39
CA PRO A 14 -12.70 -13.86 -7.19
C PRO A 14 -12.53 -14.13 -5.68
N PRO A 15 -12.90 -15.33 -5.21
CA PRO A 15 -12.95 -15.63 -3.77
C PRO A 15 -11.56 -15.77 -3.14
N ASP A 16 -10.55 -16.10 -3.93
CA ASP A 16 -9.15 -16.21 -3.53
C ASP A 16 -8.21 -16.05 -4.74
N THR A 17 -6.92 -15.85 -4.46
CA THR A 17 -5.91 -15.64 -5.50
C THR A 17 -5.75 -16.87 -6.41
N ARG A 18 -5.91 -18.08 -5.86
CA ARG A 18 -5.83 -19.33 -6.64
C ARG A 18 -6.90 -19.39 -7.72
N THR A 19 -8.16 -19.11 -7.37
CA THR A 19 -9.29 -19.10 -8.28
C THR A 19 -9.11 -18.02 -9.35
N LEU A 20 -8.60 -16.84 -8.98
CA LEU A 20 -8.23 -15.80 -9.93
C LEU A 20 -7.26 -16.33 -10.99
N TYR A 21 -6.17 -17.00 -10.60
CA TYR A 21 -5.16 -17.49 -11.54
C TYR A 21 -5.58 -18.74 -12.32
N LEU A 22 -6.51 -19.54 -11.80
CA LEU A 22 -7.11 -20.65 -12.54
C LEU A 22 -8.01 -20.13 -13.66
N ASN A 23 -8.81 -19.10 -13.38
CA ASN A 23 -9.72 -18.50 -14.34
C ASN A 23 -9.00 -17.57 -15.33
N HIS A 24 -7.90 -16.94 -14.90
CA HIS A 24 -7.14 -15.98 -15.70
C HIS A 24 -5.62 -16.29 -15.71
N PRO A 25 -5.18 -17.38 -16.36
CA PRO A 25 -3.78 -17.83 -16.34
C PRO A 25 -2.78 -16.78 -16.84
N VAL A 26 -3.20 -15.87 -17.73
CA VAL A 26 -2.37 -14.79 -18.28
C VAL A 26 -1.79 -13.84 -17.21
N LEU A 27 -2.43 -13.74 -16.04
CA LEU A 27 -1.90 -12.95 -14.94
C LEU A 27 -0.59 -13.53 -14.39
N ARG A 28 -0.36 -14.84 -14.58
CA ARG A 28 0.93 -15.49 -14.28
C ARG A 28 2.05 -14.97 -15.16
N ASP A 29 1.76 -14.64 -16.41
CA ASP A 29 2.76 -14.10 -17.35
C ASP A 29 3.16 -12.68 -16.93
N SER A 30 2.18 -11.82 -16.62
CA SER A 30 2.44 -10.46 -16.12
C SER A 30 3.23 -10.47 -14.81
N ALA A 31 2.88 -11.35 -13.88
CA ALA A 31 3.62 -11.49 -12.62
C ALA A 31 5.04 -12.02 -12.85
N SER A 32 5.22 -13.00 -13.75
CA SER A 32 6.53 -13.53 -14.11
C SER A 32 7.43 -12.46 -14.71
N GLN A 33 6.87 -11.61 -15.60
CA GLN A 33 7.59 -10.47 -16.16
C GLN A 33 8.04 -9.49 -15.08
N LEU A 34 7.16 -9.13 -14.13
CA LEU A 34 7.52 -8.28 -13.00
C LEU A 34 8.68 -8.87 -12.18
N LEU A 35 8.63 -10.18 -11.91
CA LEU A 35 9.66 -10.89 -11.15
C LEU A 35 11.00 -11.00 -11.89
N THR A 36 11.05 -10.81 -13.22
CA THR A 36 12.32 -10.73 -13.96
C THR A 36 13.05 -9.39 -13.78
N ILE A 37 12.34 -8.35 -13.31
CA ILE A 37 12.92 -7.03 -13.09
C ILE A 37 13.72 -7.07 -11.79
N SER A 38 15.00 -6.73 -11.86
CA SER A 38 15.85 -6.59 -10.67
C SER A 38 15.31 -5.50 -9.75
N THR A 39 15.22 -5.80 -8.45
CA THR A 39 14.78 -4.85 -7.43
C THR A 39 15.64 -3.59 -7.43
N LYS A 40 15.00 -2.44 -7.66
CA LYS A 40 15.67 -1.14 -7.70
C LYS A 40 15.77 -0.53 -6.31
N VAL A 41 16.93 0.00 -5.95
CA VAL A 41 17.07 0.86 -4.77
C VAL A 41 16.72 2.27 -5.21
N VAL A 42 15.63 2.83 -4.70
CA VAL A 42 15.12 4.14 -5.11
C VAL A 42 15.58 5.19 -4.10
N GLY A 43 16.29 6.21 -4.58
CA GLY A 43 16.71 7.35 -3.76
C GLY A 43 15.57 8.34 -3.50
N PRO A 44 15.80 9.37 -2.68
CA PRO A 44 14.75 10.29 -2.20
C PRO A 44 14.26 11.28 -3.26
N ILE A 45 15.06 11.57 -4.29
CA ILE A 45 14.76 12.61 -5.27
C ILE A 45 13.54 12.22 -6.11
N GLY A 46 12.48 13.03 -6.02
CA GLY A 46 11.22 12.84 -6.72
C GLY A 46 10.46 11.59 -6.27
N LEU A 47 10.76 11.06 -5.07
CA LEU A 47 10.10 9.91 -4.46
C LEU A 47 9.00 10.39 -3.50
N LEU A 48 7.78 9.92 -3.74
CA LEU A 48 6.71 9.93 -2.76
C LEU A 48 6.59 8.55 -2.12
N TYR A 49 7.13 8.39 -0.91
CA TYR A 49 7.00 7.14 -0.15
C TYR A 49 5.63 7.10 0.54
N VAL A 50 4.85 6.05 0.27
CA VAL A 50 3.51 5.82 0.84
C VAL A 50 3.61 4.75 1.94
N CYS A 51 3.22 5.10 3.16
CA CYS A 51 3.23 4.15 4.28
C CYS A 51 2.01 3.21 4.24
N GLN A 52 2.07 2.13 5.03
CA GLN A 52 0.90 1.30 5.32
C GLN A 52 -0.27 2.15 5.83
N ARG A 53 -1.48 1.89 5.31
CA ARG A 53 -2.70 2.69 5.48
C ARG A 53 -2.61 4.14 4.94
N GLU A 54 -1.77 4.39 3.96
CA GLU A 54 -1.80 5.63 3.18
C GLU A 54 -2.09 5.34 1.71
N MET A 55 -2.59 6.36 1.04
CA MET A 55 -2.74 6.45 -0.40
C MET A 55 -2.21 7.80 -0.89
N ALA A 56 -1.84 7.86 -2.17
CA ALA A 56 -1.52 9.09 -2.85
C ALA A 56 -1.99 9.01 -4.30
N VAL A 57 -2.40 10.14 -4.87
CA VAL A 57 -2.77 10.26 -6.29
C VAL A 57 -2.05 11.46 -6.92
N THR A 58 -1.44 11.24 -8.06
CA THR A 58 -0.79 12.30 -8.84
C THR A 58 -0.92 12.06 -10.35
N VAL A 59 -0.30 12.94 -11.14
CA VAL A 59 -0.40 13.03 -12.60
C VAL A 59 1.00 13.12 -13.25
N PRO A 60 1.16 12.71 -14.52
CA PRO A 60 2.46 12.72 -15.22
C PRO A 60 3.18 14.07 -15.31
N HIS A 61 2.43 15.17 -15.16
CA HIS A 61 2.94 16.55 -15.25
C HIS A 61 3.25 17.18 -13.88
N ASP A 62 3.08 16.43 -12.79
CA ASP A 62 3.59 16.80 -11.48
C ASP A 62 5.13 16.94 -11.56
N LYS A 63 5.63 18.06 -11.05
CA LYS A 63 7.07 18.39 -11.10
C LYS A 63 7.82 17.89 -9.87
N ASN A 64 7.11 17.56 -8.79
CA ASN A 64 7.69 17.20 -7.50
C ASN A 64 7.76 15.69 -7.33
N VAL A 65 6.84 14.93 -7.94
CA VAL A 65 6.79 13.47 -7.81
C VAL A 65 7.00 12.80 -9.16
N SER A 66 8.06 11.98 -9.23
CA SER A 66 8.38 11.16 -10.40
C SER A 66 8.14 9.66 -10.15
N ILE A 67 8.23 9.23 -8.90
CA ILE A 67 8.04 7.86 -8.45
C ILE A 67 7.17 7.86 -7.19
N ILE A 68 6.20 6.97 -7.13
CA ILE A 68 5.50 6.62 -5.89
C ILE A 68 5.89 5.20 -5.51
N GLY A 69 6.11 4.92 -4.23
CA GLY A 69 6.48 3.56 -3.82
C GLY A 69 6.22 3.25 -2.36
N SER A 70 6.29 1.95 -2.05
CA SER A 70 6.24 1.42 -0.70
C SER A 70 6.99 0.09 -0.63
N ASP A 71 7.53 -0.23 0.54
CA ASP A 71 8.05 -1.56 0.87
C ASP A 71 7.48 -2.07 2.21
N ASP A 72 8.14 -3.10 2.79
CA ASP A 72 7.72 -3.83 3.98
C ASP A 72 6.34 -4.52 3.83
N VAL A 73 6.00 -4.94 2.61
CA VAL A 73 4.75 -5.58 2.23
C VAL A 73 4.85 -7.10 2.42
N THR A 74 4.47 -7.59 3.61
CA THR A 74 4.39 -9.03 3.92
C THR A 74 3.01 -9.58 3.56
N THR A 75 2.02 -9.38 4.43
CA THR A 75 0.61 -9.76 4.21
C THR A 75 -0.20 -8.65 3.56
N CYS A 76 0.30 -7.43 3.59
CA CYS A 76 -0.32 -6.27 2.96
C CYS A 76 -0.31 -6.40 1.42
N ILE A 77 -1.09 -5.57 0.73
CA ILE A 77 -1.13 -5.49 -0.73
C ILE A 77 -0.95 -4.03 -1.15
N ILE A 78 -0.02 -3.79 -2.06
CA ILE A 78 0.08 -2.55 -2.81
C ILE A 78 -0.99 -2.57 -3.91
N LEU A 79 -1.83 -1.55 -3.93
CA LEU A 79 -2.77 -1.25 -5.00
C LEU A 79 -2.23 -0.08 -5.82
N VAL A 80 -2.05 -0.29 -7.13
CA VAL A 80 -1.79 0.78 -8.09
C VAL A 80 -2.98 0.90 -9.02
N LEU A 81 -3.55 2.10 -9.14
CA LEU A 81 -4.57 2.43 -10.14
C LEU A 81 -4.00 3.43 -11.13
N ARG A 82 -4.19 3.21 -12.42
CA ARG A 82 -3.76 4.14 -13.47
C ARG A 82 -4.89 4.42 -14.45
N HIS A 83 -5.16 5.70 -14.69
CA HIS A 83 -6.03 6.10 -15.77
C HIS A 83 -5.23 6.21 -17.08
N THR A 84 -5.58 5.42 -18.09
CA THR A 84 -4.77 5.30 -19.31
C THR A 84 -4.77 6.54 -20.20
N GLY A 85 -5.84 7.36 -20.15
CA GLY A 85 -5.95 8.57 -20.96
C GLY A 85 -5.16 9.75 -20.42
N SER A 86 -5.34 10.08 -19.13
CA SER A 86 -4.67 11.19 -18.45
C SER A 86 -3.29 10.81 -17.92
N GLY A 87 -3.04 9.51 -17.71
CA GLY A 87 -1.88 8.98 -17.03
C GLY A 87 -1.89 9.19 -15.52
N ALA A 88 -2.99 9.68 -14.92
CA ALA A 88 -3.12 9.82 -13.47
C ALA A 88 -2.89 8.48 -12.77
N VAL A 89 -2.11 8.49 -11.70
CA VAL A 89 -1.72 7.29 -10.94
C VAL A 89 -2.11 7.47 -9.48
N GLY A 90 -2.89 6.51 -8.97
CA GLY A 90 -3.11 6.28 -7.55
C GLY A 90 -2.27 5.11 -7.05
N PHE A 91 -1.78 5.22 -5.82
CA PHE A 91 -0.98 4.19 -5.16
C PHE A 91 -1.41 4.09 -3.69
N ALA A 92 -1.63 2.89 -3.18
CA ALA A 92 -1.95 2.65 -1.76
C ALA A 92 -1.24 1.40 -1.24
N HIS A 93 -0.95 1.42 0.06
CA HIS A 93 -0.48 0.26 0.81
C HIS A 93 -1.57 -0.20 1.77
N LEU A 94 -2.23 -1.31 1.44
CA LEU A 94 -3.42 -1.82 2.10
C LEU A 94 -3.09 -2.98 3.04
N ASP A 95 -3.58 -2.93 4.27
CA ASP A 95 -3.44 -4.01 5.27
C ASP A 95 -4.78 -4.71 5.60
N GLY A 96 -5.84 -4.37 4.87
CA GLY A 96 -7.20 -4.86 5.09
C GLY A 96 -8.11 -3.89 5.84
N SER A 97 -7.57 -2.81 6.40
CA SER A 97 -8.35 -1.77 7.09
C SER A 97 -8.92 -0.76 6.10
N CYS A 98 -10.22 -0.49 6.19
CA CYS A 98 -10.92 0.53 5.38
C CYS A 98 -10.66 0.44 3.86
N THR A 99 -10.51 -0.78 3.33
CA THR A 99 -10.20 -1.03 1.91
C THR A 99 -11.25 -0.45 0.96
N GLU A 100 -12.54 -0.59 1.28
CA GLU A 100 -13.64 -0.09 0.44
C GLU A 100 -13.61 1.44 0.31
N GLU A 101 -13.42 2.14 1.42
CA GLU A 101 -13.28 3.60 1.45
C GLU A 101 -12.05 4.07 0.67
N CYS A 102 -10.91 3.36 0.81
CA CYS A 102 -9.71 3.66 0.03
C CYS A 102 -9.96 3.56 -1.48
N VAL A 103 -10.64 2.50 -1.94
CA VAL A 103 -10.94 2.31 -3.37
C VAL A 103 -11.84 3.44 -3.88
N VAL A 104 -12.90 3.77 -3.14
CA VAL A 104 -13.81 4.87 -3.50
C VAL A 104 -13.06 6.20 -3.59
N ASN A 105 -12.28 6.55 -2.56
CA ASN A 105 -11.54 7.81 -2.51
C ASN A 105 -10.47 7.90 -3.61
N MET A 106 -9.74 6.81 -3.86
CA MET A 106 -8.71 6.77 -4.89
C MET A 106 -9.30 6.89 -6.30
N VAL A 107 -10.39 6.18 -6.59
CA VAL A 107 -11.05 6.28 -7.90
C VAL A 107 -11.61 7.69 -8.11
N HIS A 108 -12.25 8.27 -7.10
CA HIS A 108 -12.76 9.64 -7.16
C HIS A 108 -11.64 10.64 -7.48
N ARG A 109 -10.53 10.59 -6.74
CA ARG A 109 -9.37 11.48 -6.97
C ARG A 109 -8.77 11.32 -8.37
N ILE A 110 -8.66 10.08 -8.86
CA ILE A 110 -8.18 9.84 -10.22
C ILE A 110 -9.15 10.40 -11.26
N GLN A 111 -10.47 10.26 -11.06
CA GLN A 111 -11.48 10.79 -11.97
C GLN A 111 -11.47 12.33 -12.03
N GLU A 112 -11.34 13.00 -10.88
CA GLU A 112 -11.17 14.45 -10.81
C GLU A 112 -9.97 14.92 -11.64
N LEU A 113 -8.82 14.25 -11.47
CA LEU A 113 -7.59 14.56 -12.20
C LEU A 113 -7.62 14.14 -13.67
N SER A 114 -8.61 13.33 -14.06
CA SER A 114 -8.78 12.82 -15.42
C SER A 114 -9.92 13.50 -16.18
N MET A 115 -10.52 14.55 -15.61
CA MET A 115 -11.49 15.38 -16.32
C MET A 115 -10.91 15.87 -17.65
N GLY A 116 -11.64 15.64 -18.74
CA GLY A 116 -11.20 15.96 -20.10
C GLY A 116 -10.53 14.82 -20.87
N PHE A 117 -10.38 13.63 -20.26
CA PHE A 117 -9.85 12.42 -20.91
C PHE A 117 -10.90 11.29 -20.96
N PRO A 118 -11.99 11.43 -21.72
CA PRO A 118 -13.14 10.50 -21.67
C PRO A 118 -12.84 9.09 -22.19
N ASP A 119 -11.83 8.94 -23.06
CA ASP A 119 -11.49 7.66 -23.70
C ASP A 119 -10.56 6.77 -22.84
N GLY A 120 -10.14 7.25 -21.66
CA GLY A 120 -9.30 6.48 -20.76
C GLY A 120 -10.09 5.43 -19.98
N ARG A 121 -9.38 4.40 -19.52
CA ARG A 121 -9.89 3.37 -18.59
C ARG A 121 -9.01 3.30 -17.36
N LEU A 122 -9.53 2.73 -16.27
CA LEU A 122 -8.75 2.46 -15.07
C LEU A 122 -8.15 1.06 -15.14
N GLU A 123 -6.83 0.99 -15.04
CA GLU A 123 -6.07 -0.26 -14.89
C GLU A 123 -5.57 -0.40 -13.46
N MET A 124 -5.65 -1.62 -12.93
CA MET A 124 -5.27 -2.01 -11.59
C MET A 124 -4.09 -2.99 -11.60
N SER A 125 -3.11 -2.72 -10.75
CA SER A 125 -2.00 -3.64 -10.46
C SER A 125 -1.93 -3.95 -8.96
N LEU A 126 -1.74 -5.23 -8.63
CA LEU A 126 -1.64 -5.73 -7.26
C LEU A 126 -0.29 -6.40 -7.02
N ILE A 127 0.40 -6.00 -5.95
CA ILE A 127 1.72 -6.53 -5.58
C ILE A 127 1.75 -6.72 -4.06
N GLY A 128 2.24 -7.87 -3.59
CA GLY A 128 2.38 -8.12 -2.14
C GLY A 128 1.70 -9.41 -1.71
N GLY A 129 1.31 -9.49 -0.44
CA GLY A 129 0.49 -10.55 0.14
C GLY A 129 0.96 -11.96 -0.21
N PHE A 130 1.96 -12.50 0.47
CA PHE A 130 2.36 -13.90 0.24
C PHE A 130 1.40 -14.91 0.89
N THR A 131 1.48 -16.17 0.47
CA THR A 131 0.70 -17.29 1.02
C THR A 131 1.19 -17.62 2.43
N HIS A 132 0.38 -17.28 3.43
CA HIS A 132 0.64 -17.61 4.83
C HIS A 132 -0.46 -18.52 5.40
N VAL A 133 -0.13 -19.33 6.41
CA VAL A 133 -1.09 -20.25 7.05
C VAL A 133 -2.30 -19.52 7.65
N LEU A 134 -2.09 -18.30 8.15
CA LEU A 134 -3.16 -17.46 8.71
C LEU A 134 -4.01 -16.75 7.64
N ARG A 135 -3.59 -16.82 6.37
CA ARG A 135 -4.33 -16.27 5.21
C ARG A 135 -4.70 -14.77 5.31
N TYR A 136 -3.95 -13.96 6.07
CA TYR A 136 -4.20 -12.52 6.14
C TYR A 136 -4.13 -11.84 4.77
N GLY A 137 -3.14 -12.16 3.94
CA GLY A 137 -3.05 -11.61 2.58
C GLY A 137 -4.24 -11.96 1.69
N GLU A 138 -4.81 -13.16 1.82
CA GLU A 138 -6.03 -13.56 1.12
C GLU A 138 -7.25 -12.75 1.60
N GLN A 139 -7.32 -12.40 2.89
CA GLN A 139 -8.40 -11.56 3.41
C GLN A 139 -8.31 -10.13 2.85
N VAL A 140 -7.11 -9.56 2.78
CA VAL A 140 -6.87 -8.24 2.15
C VAL A 140 -7.25 -8.30 0.67
N PHE A 141 -6.81 -9.33 -0.05
CA PHE A 141 -7.15 -9.55 -1.45
C PHE A 141 -8.66 -9.62 -1.66
N TYR A 142 -9.37 -10.47 -0.91
CA TYR A 142 -10.81 -10.63 -1.04
C TYR A 142 -11.57 -9.33 -0.74
N SER A 143 -11.20 -8.62 0.32
CA SER A 143 -11.77 -7.31 0.66
C SER A 143 -11.61 -6.31 -0.48
N LEU A 144 -10.43 -6.27 -1.10
CA LEU A 144 -10.15 -5.41 -2.24
C LEU A 144 -10.96 -5.79 -3.49
N MET A 145 -11.05 -7.08 -3.81
CA MET A 145 -11.84 -7.56 -4.95
C MET A 145 -13.33 -7.26 -4.80
N VAL A 146 -13.87 -7.42 -3.59
CA VAL A 146 -15.25 -7.04 -3.27
C VAL A 146 -15.45 -5.53 -3.44
N ALA A 147 -14.55 -4.71 -2.90
CA ALA A 147 -14.62 -3.25 -3.01
C ALA A 147 -14.61 -2.79 -4.48
N VAL A 148 -13.68 -3.32 -5.28
CA VAL A 148 -13.57 -3.00 -6.71
C VAL A 148 -14.80 -3.48 -7.48
N HIS A 149 -15.27 -4.71 -7.24
CA HIS A 149 -16.41 -5.27 -7.96
C HIS A 149 -17.73 -4.52 -7.70
N LYS A 150 -17.91 -3.99 -6.48
CA LYS A 150 -19.05 -3.15 -6.08
C LYS A 150 -18.99 -1.73 -6.66
N HIS A 151 -17.81 -1.24 -6.98
CA HIS A 151 -17.63 0.11 -7.50
C HIS A 151 -18.38 0.31 -8.83
N GLN A 152 -18.79 1.54 -9.17
CA GLN A 152 -19.56 1.83 -10.39
C GLN A 152 -18.69 2.02 -11.64
N THR A 153 -17.40 2.26 -11.45
CA THR A 153 -16.43 2.49 -12.54
C THR A 153 -15.74 1.20 -12.95
N GLU A 154 -15.57 1.01 -14.26
CA GLU A 154 -14.81 -0.08 -14.85
C GLU A 154 -13.34 -0.03 -14.42
N ILE A 155 -12.88 -1.09 -13.75
CA ILE A 155 -11.50 -1.24 -13.30
C ILE A 155 -10.97 -2.56 -13.83
N GLU A 156 -9.95 -2.49 -14.68
CA GLU A 156 -9.33 -3.64 -15.32
C GLU A 156 -8.10 -4.12 -14.54
N LEU A 157 -8.12 -5.35 -14.03
CA LEU A 157 -6.94 -5.98 -13.43
C LEU A 157 -5.96 -6.42 -14.52
N VAL A 158 -4.79 -5.77 -14.57
CA VAL A 158 -3.75 -6.01 -15.58
C VAL A 158 -2.53 -6.75 -15.05
N LEU A 159 -2.25 -6.63 -13.75
CA LEU A 159 -1.12 -7.27 -13.07
C LEU A 159 -1.54 -7.71 -11.66
N ALA A 160 -1.26 -8.96 -11.32
CA ALA A 160 -1.49 -9.51 -9.99
C ALA A 160 -0.33 -10.41 -9.57
N CYS A 161 0.65 -9.85 -8.87
CA CYS A 161 1.71 -10.58 -8.19
C CYS A 161 1.41 -10.66 -6.69
N VAL A 162 0.43 -11.51 -6.35
CA VAL A 162 -0.07 -11.73 -4.99
C VAL A 162 -0.27 -13.22 -4.70
N GLY A 163 -0.47 -13.58 -3.45
CA GLY A 163 -0.69 -14.95 -2.99
C GLY A 163 0.43 -15.88 -3.43
N GLU A 164 0.05 -16.96 -4.12
CA GLU A 164 1.01 -17.96 -4.60
C GLU A 164 2.07 -17.40 -5.56
N LEU A 165 1.77 -16.34 -6.32
CA LEU A 165 2.72 -15.75 -7.26
C LEU A 165 3.75 -14.82 -6.61
N ASN A 166 3.50 -14.38 -5.38
CA ASN A 166 4.47 -13.63 -4.57
C ASN A 166 5.10 -14.50 -3.47
N THR A 167 5.02 -15.83 -3.56
CA THR A 167 5.50 -16.73 -2.51
C THR A 167 6.69 -17.57 -2.96
N ILE A 168 7.71 -17.68 -2.10
CA ILE A 168 8.78 -18.66 -2.20
C ILE A 168 8.87 -19.49 -0.92
N MET A 169 9.13 -20.78 -1.05
CA MET A 169 9.34 -21.66 0.11
C MET A 169 10.84 -21.78 0.40
N ARG A 170 11.24 -21.48 1.64
CA ARG A 170 12.62 -21.62 2.14
C ARG A 170 12.58 -22.34 3.48
N ASN A 171 13.25 -23.50 3.58
CA ASN A 171 13.27 -24.31 4.81
C ASN A 171 11.87 -24.60 5.37
N ASN A 172 10.90 -24.96 4.51
CA ASN A 172 9.49 -25.18 4.85
C ASN A 172 8.73 -23.95 5.41
N VAL A 173 9.30 -22.76 5.32
CA VAL A 173 8.64 -21.49 5.64
C VAL A 173 8.32 -20.76 4.34
N HIS A 174 7.13 -20.18 4.24
CA HIS A 174 6.75 -19.35 3.10
C HIS A 174 7.25 -17.92 3.31
N TRP A 175 7.87 -17.35 2.29
CA TRP A 175 8.41 -15.99 2.28
C TRP A 175 7.83 -15.21 1.10
N PRO A 176 7.63 -13.89 1.24
CA PRO A 176 7.33 -13.05 0.09
C PRO A 176 8.55 -12.95 -0.84
N LEU A 177 8.30 -13.01 -2.15
CA LEU A 177 9.31 -12.76 -3.18
C LEU A 177 9.63 -11.26 -3.27
N LEU A 178 8.58 -10.44 -3.31
CA LEU A 178 8.64 -8.98 -3.37
C LEU A 178 8.12 -8.39 -2.05
N TYR A 179 8.96 -7.57 -1.42
CA TYR A 179 8.61 -6.79 -0.23
C TYR A 179 8.19 -5.36 -0.57
N GLY A 180 8.46 -4.89 -1.79
CA GLY A 180 8.19 -3.52 -2.16
C GLY A 180 8.12 -3.32 -3.66
N ALA A 181 7.37 -2.28 -4.05
CA ALA A 181 7.18 -1.90 -5.42
C ALA A 181 7.09 -0.38 -5.54
N GLY A 182 7.51 0.13 -6.70
CA GLY A 182 7.32 1.50 -7.11
C GLY A 182 6.58 1.58 -8.44
N VAL A 183 6.04 2.76 -8.72
CA VAL A 183 5.46 3.12 -10.02
C VAL A 183 6.11 4.40 -10.53
N MET A 184 6.58 4.37 -11.78
CA MET A 184 7.03 5.57 -12.49
C MET A 184 5.79 6.38 -12.89
N VAL A 185 5.62 7.59 -12.35
CA VAL A 185 4.40 8.39 -12.57
C VAL A 185 4.16 8.66 -14.06
N LYS A 186 5.23 9.00 -14.79
CA LYS A 186 5.15 9.31 -16.23
C LYS A 186 4.72 8.11 -17.08
N SER A 187 5.42 6.99 -16.97
CA SER A 187 5.17 5.82 -17.83
C SER A 187 4.06 4.90 -17.30
N GLY A 188 3.82 4.89 -15.99
CA GLY A 188 2.96 3.92 -15.32
C GLY A 188 3.63 2.56 -15.08
N GLU A 189 4.93 2.44 -15.37
CA GLU A 189 5.66 1.20 -15.18
C GLU A 189 5.78 0.88 -13.69
N VAL A 190 5.27 -0.29 -13.30
CA VAL A 190 5.42 -0.88 -11.97
C VAL A 190 6.68 -1.72 -11.93
N PHE A 191 7.49 -1.59 -10.87
CA PHE A 191 8.75 -2.32 -10.72
C PHE A 191 9.01 -2.70 -9.26
N PRO A 192 9.71 -3.81 -8.98
CA PRO A 192 10.16 -4.16 -7.63
C PRO A 192 11.15 -3.12 -7.08
N ALA A 193 10.97 -2.70 -5.82
CA ALA A 193 11.77 -1.61 -5.26
C ALA A 193 11.97 -1.72 -3.75
N ASN A 194 13.10 -1.16 -3.29
CA ASN A 194 13.43 -0.93 -1.88
C ASN A 194 13.72 0.56 -1.66
N PHE A 195 13.37 1.09 -0.49
CA PHE A 195 13.42 2.52 -0.20
C PHE A 195 14.23 2.79 1.08
N PRO A 196 15.49 3.26 0.97
CA PRO A 196 16.27 3.67 2.13
C PRO A 196 15.69 4.90 2.83
N ASP A 197 15.14 5.84 2.04
CA ASP A 197 14.56 7.10 2.52
C ASP A 197 13.03 7.03 2.45
N LYS A 198 12.40 6.91 3.62
CA LYS A 198 10.94 6.71 3.77
C LYS A 198 10.21 7.90 4.41
N GLY A 199 10.94 9.00 4.62
CA GLY A 199 10.46 10.22 5.28
C GLY A 199 9.60 11.11 4.38
N PRO A 200 9.23 12.31 4.85
CA PRO A 200 9.44 12.83 6.21
C PRO A 200 8.49 12.19 7.24
N GLU A 201 8.83 12.35 8.53
CA GLU A 201 8.01 12.00 9.71
C GLU A 201 7.39 10.59 9.67
N GLN A 202 8.11 9.61 9.11
CA GLN A 202 7.62 8.24 8.99
C GLN A 202 7.16 7.65 10.35
N PRO A 203 7.93 7.78 11.46
CA PRO A 203 7.48 7.32 12.76
C PRO A 203 6.11 7.86 13.18
N LEU A 204 5.88 9.15 12.97
CA LEU A 204 4.62 9.82 13.29
C LEU A 204 3.46 9.32 12.42
N ARG A 205 3.70 9.23 11.11
CA ARG A 205 2.72 8.73 10.13
C ARG A 205 2.27 7.29 10.41
N LEU A 206 3.19 6.45 10.91
CA LEU A 206 2.92 5.06 11.24
C LEU A 206 2.47 4.82 12.69
N ALA A 207 2.67 5.76 13.62
CA ALA A 207 2.27 5.59 15.03
C ALA A 207 0.75 5.37 15.18
N ARG A 208 -0.04 5.92 14.25
CA ARG A 208 -1.50 5.72 14.18
C ARG A 208 -1.95 4.29 13.84
N LEU A 209 -1.05 3.43 13.38
CA LEU A 209 -1.39 2.03 13.08
C LEU A 209 -1.77 1.25 14.35
N PHE A 210 -1.29 1.71 15.51
CA PHE A 210 -1.56 1.11 16.82
C PHE A 210 -2.80 1.67 17.52
N THR A 211 -3.55 2.55 16.86
CA THR A 211 -4.64 3.32 17.48
C THR A 211 -5.98 3.07 16.78
N GLY A 212 -6.64 1.97 17.14
CA GLY A 212 -7.98 1.63 16.64
C GLY A 212 -8.04 1.37 15.13
N LEU A 213 -9.27 1.28 14.62
CA LEU A 213 -9.52 1.20 13.18
C LEU A 213 -9.48 2.63 12.61
N GLN A 214 -8.51 2.89 11.73
CA GLN A 214 -8.29 4.21 11.13
C GLN A 214 -8.44 4.11 9.60
N PRO A 215 -8.94 5.17 8.94
CA PRO A 215 -9.04 5.20 7.49
C PRO A 215 -7.66 5.20 6.83
N VAL A 216 -7.65 4.79 5.55
CA VAL A 216 -6.51 5.00 4.67
C VAL A 216 -6.47 6.49 4.30
N LEU A 217 -5.35 7.17 4.58
CA LEU A 217 -5.25 8.63 4.36
C LEU A 217 -4.70 8.96 3.00
N ASP A 218 -5.32 9.93 2.31
CA ASP A 218 -4.72 10.62 1.17
C ASP A 218 -3.69 11.62 1.65
N VAL A 219 -2.42 11.32 1.43
CA VAL A 219 -1.29 12.08 1.97
C VAL A 219 -0.69 13.07 0.99
N TYR A 220 -1.21 13.21 -0.22
CA TYR A 220 -0.54 14.05 -1.23
C TYR A 220 -1.49 14.95 -2.01
N ASP A 221 -1.10 16.22 -2.08
CA ASP A 221 -1.74 17.22 -2.93
C ASP A 221 -0.84 17.54 -4.14
N CYS A 222 -1.12 16.88 -5.26
CA CYS A 222 -0.39 17.11 -6.51
C CYS A 222 -0.59 18.51 -7.11
N SER A 223 -1.65 19.24 -6.74
CA SER A 223 -1.87 20.61 -7.22
C SER A 223 -0.91 21.61 -6.56
N LEU A 224 -0.53 21.32 -5.31
CA LEU A 224 0.39 22.14 -4.53
C LEU A 224 1.81 21.57 -4.48
N GLY A 225 1.99 20.28 -4.78
CA GLY A 225 3.28 19.62 -4.62
C GLY A 225 3.59 19.21 -3.18
N LEU A 226 2.55 19.05 -2.35
CA LEU A 226 2.69 19.05 -0.90
C LEU A 226 2.26 17.73 -0.28
N LEU A 227 3.13 17.18 0.57
CA LEU A 227 2.79 16.06 1.45
C LEU A 227 1.99 16.59 2.64
N ARG A 228 0.83 15.97 2.91
CA ARG A 228 -0.08 16.30 4.00
C ARG A 228 0.14 15.31 5.15
N ILE A 229 0.74 15.77 6.24
CA ILE A 229 0.92 14.98 7.45
C ILE A 229 0.05 15.58 8.55
N GLY A 230 -0.98 14.83 8.94
CA GLY A 230 -1.90 15.23 9.99
C GLY A 230 -2.88 16.35 9.59
N PRO A 231 -3.57 16.97 10.57
CA PRO A 231 -3.40 16.72 12.00
C PRO A 231 -3.85 15.31 12.38
N PHE A 232 -3.17 14.71 13.36
CA PHE A 232 -3.57 13.41 13.90
C PHE A 232 -4.30 13.61 15.22
N ASN A 233 -5.49 13.03 15.34
CA ASN A 233 -6.26 13.01 16.58
C ASN A 233 -6.65 11.56 16.89
N TYR A 234 -5.79 10.86 17.63
CA TYR A 234 -6.04 9.49 18.05
C TYR A 234 -5.72 9.29 19.53
N GLU A 235 -6.47 8.40 20.17
CA GLU A 235 -6.11 7.92 21.51
C GLU A 235 -4.88 7.02 21.41
N PRO A 236 -3.84 7.27 22.23
CA PRO A 236 -2.68 6.40 22.30
C PRO A 236 -3.04 4.95 22.63
N MET A 237 -2.18 4.03 22.21
CA MET A 237 -2.29 2.61 22.51
C MET A 237 -2.33 2.42 24.02
N ARG A 238 -3.31 1.63 24.49
CA ARG A 238 -3.44 1.34 25.93
C ARG A 238 -2.16 0.69 26.46
N SER A 239 -1.69 1.23 27.58
CA SER A 239 -0.52 0.71 28.29
C SER A 239 0.75 0.63 27.42
N VAL A 240 0.96 1.61 26.53
CA VAL A 240 2.14 1.68 25.64
C VAL A 240 3.48 1.56 26.39
N ASP A 241 3.58 2.06 27.62
CA ASP A 241 4.76 1.88 28.48
C ASP A 241 5.08 0.40 28.78
N LEU A 242 4.05 -0.42 28.99
CA LEU A 242 4.21 -1.85 29.23
C LEU A 242 4.67 -2.58 27.96
N TRP A 243 4.17 -2.16 26.79
CA TRP A 243 4.63 -2.69 25.50
C TRP A 243 6.10 -2.38 25.25
N LEU A 244 6.55 -1.16 25.56
CA LEU A 244 7.96 -0.76 25.42
C LEU A 244 8.92 -1.58 26.31
N GLN A 245 8.42 -2.12 27.43
CA GLN A 245 9.20 -2.98 28.35
C GLN A 245 9.30 -4.46 27.92
N GLN A 246 8.51 -4.91 26.93
CA GLN A 246 8.53 -6.29 26.48
C GLN A 246 9.80 -6.64 25.69
N SER A 247 10.11 -7.93 25.55
CA SER A 247 11.23 -8.39 24.71
C SER A 247 10.94 -8.20 23.22
N ASP A 248 12.00 -8.21 22.41
CA ASP A 248 11.88 -8.08 20.96
C ASP A 248 11.09 -9.24 20.34
N GLU A 249 11.26 -10.45 20.86
CA GLU A 249 10.51 -11.64 20.44
C GLU A 249 9.02 -11.49 20.75
N PHE A 250 8.68 -10.98 21.93
CA PHE A 250 7.27 -10.77 22.29
C PHE A 250 6.63 -9.70 21.42
N ILE A 251 7.31 -8.57 21.20
CA ILE A 251 6.83 -7.49 20.32
C ILE A 251 6.58 -8.03 18.92
N LEU A 252 7.52 -8.80 18.37
CA LEU A 252 7.40 -9.35 17.04
C LEU A 252 6.20 -10.31 16.95
N GLN A 253 6.06 -11.24 17.89
CA GLN A 253 4.96 -12.21 17.92
C GLN A 253 3.58 -11.57 18.13
N ALA A 254 3.51 -10.48 18.90
CA ALA A 254 2.25 -9.84 19.23
C ALA A 254 1.80 -8.77 18.23
N LEU A 255 2.74 -8.09 17.55
CA LEU A 255 2.46 -6.91 16.71
C LEU A 255 2.79 -7.08 15.23
N SER A 256 3.28 -8.26 14.80
CA SER A 256 3.38 -8.63 13.38
C SER A 256 2.34 -9.70 13.01
N THR A 257 1.85 -9.63 11.77
CA THR A 257 0.99 -10.67 11.18
C THR A 257 1.78 -11.92 10.75
N THR A 258 3.09 -11.78 10.55
CA THR A 258 3.99 -12.84 10.06
C THR A 258 5.39 -12.79 10.71
N PRO A 259 5.48 -13.06 12.03
CA PRO A 259 6.72 -12.92 12.81
C PRO A 259 7.95 -13.61 12.22
N ASP A 260 7.77 -14.75 11.56
CA ASP A 260 8.85 -15.61 11.07
C ASP A 260 9.56 -15.06 9.83
N VAL A 261 8.97 -14.07 9.15
CA VAL A 261 9.45 -13.55 7.86
C VAL A 261 9.48 -12.03 7.78
N GLU A 262 9.32 -11.36 8.92
CA GLU A 262 9.50 -9.91 8.97
C GLU A 262 10.95 -9.52 8.64
N PRO A 263 11.17 -8.37 7.97
CA PRO A 263 12.48 -7.78 7.82
C PRO A 263 13.21 -7.57 9.17
N PRO A 264 14.55 -7.59 9.18
CA PRO A 264 15.34 -7.50 10.42
C PRO A 264 15.15 -6.18 11.18
N HIS A 265 14.71 -5.12 10.50
CA HIS A 265 14.44 -3.81 11.12
C HIS A 265 13.05 -3.67 11.74
N THR A 266 12.15 -4.64 11.55
CA THR A 266 10.72 -4.51 11.92
C THR A 266 10.53 -4.22 13.41
N VAL A 267 11.20 -4.93 14.31
CA VAL A 267 11.03 -4.71 15.76
C VAL A 267 11.50 -3.32 16.19
N MET A 268 12.64 -2.86 15.66
CA MET A 268 13.14 -1.51 15.91
C MET A 268 12.13 -0.45 15.42
N ALA A 269 11.58 -0.64 14.22
CA ALA A 269 10.55 0.24 13.69
C ALA A 269 9.28 0.25 14.58
N VAL A 270 8.85 -0.92 15.08
CA VAL A 270 7.73 -1.03 16.02
C VAL A 270 7.98 -0.25 17.31
N ARG A 271 9.17 -0.41 17.91
CA ARG A 271 9.53 0.34 19.13
C ARG A 271 9.52 1.85 18.92
N ILE A 272 10.06 2.33 17.80
CA ILE A 272 10.04 3.76 17.44
C ILE A 272 8.59 4.27 17.35
N LYS A 273 7.71 3.54 16.66
CA LYS A 273 6.28 3.88 16.52
C LYS A 273 5.56 3.90 17.88
N LEU A 274 5.82 2.92 18.76
CA LEU A 274 5.29 2.89 20.13
C LEU A 274 5.82 4.06 20.98
N HIS A 275 7.09 4.44 20.82
CA HIS A 275 7.65 5.59 21.52
C HIS A 275 6.95 6.89 21.11
N VAL A 276 6.74 7.11 19.81
CA VAL A 276 5.98 8.27 19.33
C VAL A 276 4.55 8.28 19.89
N ASN A 277 3.90 7.12 19.90
CA ASN A 277 2.57 6.96 20.48
C ASN A 277 2.55 7.34 21.98
N ASN A 278 3.59 6.99 22.74
CA ASN A 278 3.76 7.39 24.13
C ASN A 278 4.03 8.90 24.28
N CYS A 279 4.84 9.50 23.42
CA CYS A 279 5.12 10.93 23.47
C CYS A 279 3.88 11.80 23.22
N ILE A 280 2.91 11.32 22.44
CA ILE A 280 1.62 12.02 22.22
C ILE A 280 0.79 12.14 23.51
N LEU A 281 1.04 11.30 24.53
CA LEU A 281 0.42 11.44 25.86
C LEU A 281 0.94 12.65 26.66
N TYR A 282 2.06 13.26 26.27
CA TYR A 282 2.71 14.34 27.02
C TYR A 282 2.75 15.65 26.20
N PRO A 283 2.27 16.79 26.76
CA PRO A 283 2.31 18.09 26.08
C PRO A 283 3.74 18.49 25.68
N PRO A 284 3.96 19.09 24.49
CA PRO A 284 2.98 19.74 23.62
C PRO A 284 2.43 18.86 22.47
N TYR A 285 2.70 17.55 22.45
CA TYR A 285 2.38 16.67 21.31
C TYR A 285 0.93 16.15 21.27
N SER A 286 0.06 16.59 22.19
CA SER A 286 -1.36 16.20 22.23
C SER A 286 -2.16 16.72 21.03
N GLU A 287 -1.63 17.72 20.32
CA GLU A 287 -2.09 18.15 19.00
C GLU A 287 -0.87 18.24 18.07
N VAL A 288 -0.62 17.20 17.27
CA VAL A 288 0.36 17.35 16.18
C VAL A 288 -0.33 18.16 15.08
N GLN A 289 -0.07 19.46 15.06
CA GLN A 289 -0.53 20.38 14.03
C GLN A 289 -0.12 19.87 12.64
N SER A 290 -0.98 20.06 11.64
CA SER A 290 -0.70 19.67 10.25
C SER A 290 0.65 20.21 9.81
N SER A 291 1.57 19.33 9.42
CA SER A 291 2.77 19.74 8.71
C SER A 291 2.56 19.50 7.21
N ILE A 292 2.79 20.57 6.46
CA ILE A 292 2.86 20.51 5.02
C ILE A 292 4.34 20.59 4.65
N VAL A 293 4.85 19.57 3.96
CA VAL A 293 6.26 19.46 3.62
C VAL A 293 6.39 19.27 2.12
N ASP A 294 7.37 19.95 1.52
CA ASP A 294 7.74 19.74 0.13
C ASP A 294 8.23 18.30 -0.08
N VAL A 295 7.90 17.72 -1.22
CA VAL A 295 8.51 16.45 -1.66
C VAL A 295 9.90 16.77 -2.24
N TYR A 296 10.94 16.12 -1.73
CA TYR A 296 12.35 16.35 -2.09
C TYR A 296 12.71 15.89 -3.50
#